data_AF-A0A957QB06-F1
#
_entry.id   AF-A0A957QB06-F1
#
_cell.length_a   1.000
_cell.length_b   1.000
_cell.length_c   1.000
_cell.angle_alpha   90.00
_cell.angle_beta   90.00
_cell.angle_gamma   90.00
#
_symmetry.space_group_name_H-M   'P 1'
#
loop_
_entity.id
_entity.type
_entity.pdbx_description
1 polymer ?
#
loop_
_entity_poly.entity_id
_entity_poly.type
_entity_poly.pdbx_seq_one_letter_code
_entity_poly.pdbx_strand_id
1 'polypeptide(L)'
;MAIFVFLAFVVFVIGLSFYLGSKAKTSSGYYAAGGQIHWGVNGIAFAGDYLSAASFLGICGLIATVGYDGFLYSIGYLAGWIVALFVVAEPLKRLGKYTFTDAVDANYNSRGIKLAAAISTLIVSVCYLIPQMVGAGVLVEPLLGIPHAWGVIMVGVIVITIVATAGMASTTYVQFLKGALLIVFSTALVIAVLGRGLTTQ
;
A
#
# COMPACT_ATOMS: atom_id res chain seq x y z
N MET A 1 -9.52 25.31 -0.56
CA MET A 1 -9.75 24.41 -1.71
C MET A 1 -9.14 23.03 -1.49
N ALA A 2 -7.83 22.91 -1.20
CA ALA A 2 -7.16 21.62 -0.99
C ALA A 2 -7.77 20.75 0.12
N ILE A 3 -8.11 21.34 1.28
CA ILE A 3 -8.77 20.65 2.40
C ILE A 3 -10.11 20.02 1.98
N PHE A 4 -10.92 20.75 1.22
CA PHE A 4 -12.22 20.26 0.75
C PHE A 4 -12.05 19.08 -0.23
N VAL A 5 -11.11 19.18 -1.18
CA VAL A 5 -10.81 18.08 -2.11
C VAL A 5 -10.30 16.85 -1.36
N PHE A 6 -9.43 17.04 -0.37
CA PHE A 6 -8.92 15.95 0.48
C PHE A 6 -10.05 15.27 1.26
N LEU A 7 -10.90 16.04 1.95
CA LEU A 7 -12.02 15.49 2.72
C LEU A 7 -13.05 14.79 1.81
N ALA A 8 -13.38 15.39 0.66
CA ALA A 8 -14.28 14.77 -0.31
C ALA A 8 -13.71 13.44 -0.83
N PHE A 9 -12.41 13.39 -1.11
CA PHE A 9 -11.74 12.16 -1.53
C PHE A 9 -11.73 11.10 -0.42
N VAL A 10 -11.42 11.47 0.82
CA VAL A 10 -11.44 10.55 1.96
C VAL A 10 -12.84 9.99 2.18
N VAL A 11 -13.88 10.82 2.17
CA VAL A 11 -15.28 10.38 2.30
C VAL A 11 -15.69 9.48 1.14
N PHE A 12 -15.29 9.81 -0.09
CA PHE A 12 -15.55 8.98 -1.26
C PHE A 12 -14.91 7.58 -1.13
N VAL A 13 -13.63 7.53 -0.74
CA VAL A 13 -12.90 6.26 -0.55
C VAL A 13 -13.52 5.44 0.58
N ILE A 14 -13.89 6.08 1.69
CA ILE A 14 -14.58 5.42 2.81
C ILE A 14 -15.93 4.86 2.34
N GLY A 15 -16.75 5.66 1.66
CA GLY A 15 -18.05 5.23 1.16
C GLY A 15 -17.95 4.09 0.14
N LEU A 16 -16.98 4.16 -0.77
CA LEU A 16 -16.68 3.10 -1.72
C LEU A 16 -16.25 1.81 -0.99
N SER A 17 -15.41 1.94 0.03
CA SER A 17 -14.92 0.81 0.83
C SER A 17 -16.05 0.10 1.57
N PHE A 18 -16.96 0.85 2.22
CA PHE A 18 -18.12 0.28 2.89
C PHE A 18 -19.11 -0.37 1.91
N TYR A 19 -19.35 0.28 0.77
CA TYR A 19 -20.25 -0.26 -0.27
C TYR A 19 -19.73 -1.60 -0.82
N LEU A 20 -18.45 -1.69 -1.16
CA LEU A 20 -17.83 -2.93 -1.64
C LEU A 20 -17.66 -3.97 -0.53
N GLY A 21 -17.34 -3.54 0.70
CA GLY A 21 -17.18 -4.40 1.87
C GLY A 21 -18.48 -5.11 2.27
N SER A 22 -19.62 -4.42 2.16
CA SER A 22 -20.95 -4.99 2.46
C SER A 22 -21.35 -6.18 1.57
N LYS A 23 -20.65 -6.39 0.44
CA LYS A 23 -20.89 -7.51 -0.49
C LYS A 23 -20.12 -8.78 -0.13
N ALA A 24 -19.13 -8.75 0.77
CA ALA A 24 -18.33 -9.91 1.15
C ALA A 24 -18.90 -10.60 2.42
N LYS A 25 -19.84 -11.54 2.23
CA LYS A 25 -20.52 -12.24 3.34
C LYS A 25 -19.90 -13.60 3.74
N THR A 26 -18.86 -14.06 3.06
CA THR A 26 -18.21 -15.36 3.28
C THR A 26 -16.71 -15.21 3.52
N SER A 27 -16.09 -16.13 4.27
CA SER A 27 -14.65 -16.11 4.60
C SER A 27 -13.75 -16.16 3.36
N SER A 28 -14.13 -16.88 2.31
CA SER A 28 -13.46 -16.88 1.00
C SER A 28 -13.64 -15.55 0.24
N GLY A 29 -14.78 -14.88 0.40
CA GLY A 29 -15.01 -13.53 -0.11
C GLY A 29 -14.19 -12.47 0.64
N TYR A 30 -13.96 -12.67 1.94
CA TYR A 30 -13.17 -11.79 2.79
C TYR A 30 -11.67 -11.92 2.53
N TYR A 31 -11.13 -13.14 2.34
CA TYR A 31 -9.69 -13.39 2.20
C TYR A 31 -9.20 -13.63 0.76
N ALA A 32 -10.06 -13.81 -0.23
CA ALA A 32 -9.63 -14.03 -1.61
C ALA A 32 -10.53 -13.36 -2.66
N ALA A 33 -11.51 -12.55 -2.22
CA ALA A 33 -12.50 -11.95 -3.12
C ALA A 33 -13.19 -12.98 -4.05
N GLY A 34 -13.27 -14.25 -3.62
CA GLY A 34 -13.77 -15.36 -4.45
C GLY A 34 -12.96 -15.65 -5.72
N GLY A 35 -11.74 -15.12 -5.87
CA GLY A 35 -10.91 -15.28 -7.07
C GLY A 35 -11.41 -14.52 -8.31
N GLN A 36 -12.40 -13.63 -8.16
CA GLN A 36 -13.07 -12.96 -9.29
C GLN A 36 -12.46 -11.62 -9.70
N ILE A 37 -11.40 -11.16 -9.03
CA ILE A 37 -10.76 -9.89 -9.39
C ILE A 37 -9.94 -10.07 -10.67
N HIS A 38 -10.18 -9.22 -11.66
CA HIS A 38 -9.43 -9.24 -12.90
C HIS A 38 -7.93 -8.96 -12.65
N TRP A 39 -7.04 -9.68 -13.34
CA TRP A 39 -5.59 -9.60 -13.14
C TRP A 39 -5.04 -8.18 -13.28
N GLY A 40 -5.60 -7.37 -14.18
CA GLY A 40 -5.17 -5.99 -14.39
C GLY A 40 -5.52 -5.07 -13.21
N VAL A 41 -6.69 -5.27 -12.61
CA VAL A 41 -7.13 -4.54 -11.40
C VAL A 41 -6.21 -4.89 -10.23
N ASN A 42 -5.95 -6.19 -10.05
CA ASN A 42 -5.07 -6.65 -8.98
C ASN A 42 -3.62 -6.17 -9.19
N GLY A 43 -3.12 -6.19 -10.43
CA GLY A 43 -1.78 -5.70 -10.76
C GLY A 43 -1.57 -4.23 -10.45
N ILE A 44 -2.52 -3.37 -10.84
CA ILE A 44 -2.47 -1.93 -10.52
C ILE A 44 -2.65 -1.67 -9.03
N ALA A 45 -3.50 -2.45 -8.34
CA ALA A 45 -3.63 -2.38 -6.89
C ALA A 45 -2.31 -2.70 -6.19
N PHE A 46 -1.65 -3.81 -6.56
CA PHE A 46 -0.34 -4.20 -6.03
C PHE A 46 0.76 -3.17 -6.34
N ALA A 47 0.78 -2.63 -7.55
CA ALA A 47 1.72 -1.57 -7.92
C ALA A 47 1.50 -0.30 -7.08
N GLY A 48 0.23 0.09 -6.87
CA GLY A 48 -0.13 1.23 -6.03
C GLY A 48 0.30 1.05 -4.57
N ASP A 49 0.12 -0.15 -4.01
CA ASP A 49 0.58 -0.49 -2.67
C ASP A 49 2.11 -0.50 -2.57
N TYR A 50 2.80 -0.99 -3.60
CA TYR A 50 4.25 -1.00 -3.64
C TYR A 50 4.83 0.42 -3.72
N LEU A 51 4.13 1.33 -4.39
CA LEU A 51 4.45 2.76 -4.51
C LEU A 51 3.95 3.60 -3.32
N SER A 52 3.59 2.96 -2.19
CA SER A 52 3.11 3.61 -0.96
C SER A 52 3.95 4.82 -0.51
N ALA A 53 3.39 5.62 0.40
CA ALA A 53 4.02 6.82 0.96
C ALA A 53 5.47 6.59 1.41
N ALA A 54 5.78 5.42 1.97
CA ALA A 54 7.16 5.06 2.33
C ALA A 54 8.10 5.00 1.12
N SER A 55 7.68 4.39 0.02
CA SER A 55 8.44 4.28 -1.22
C SER A 55 8.56 5.63 -1.94
N PHE A 56 7.45 6.35 -2.04
CA PHE A 56 7.42 7.67 -2.69
C PHE A 56 8.26 8.70 -1.93
N LEU A 57 7.97 8.92 -0.64
CA LEU A 57 8.72 9.88 0.18
C LEU A 57 10.15 9.41 0.44
N GLY A 58 10.37 8.10 0.59
CA GLY A 58 11.69 7.52 0.82
C GLY A 58 12.61 7.73 -0.38
N ILE A 59 12.19 7.34 -1.59
CA ILE A 59 13.00 7.49 -2.80
C ILE A 59 13.15 8.98 -3.15
N CYS A 60 12.09 9.78 -3.09
CA CYS A 60 12.19 11.22 -3.34
C CYS A 60 13.12 11.92 -2.32
N GLY A 61 13.04 11.57 -1.04
CA GLY A 61 13.91 12.12 0.01
C GLY A 61 15.37 11.68 -0.15
N LEU A 62 15.59 10.45 -0.58
CA LEU A 62 16.92 9.94 -0.90
C LEU A 62 17.51 10.69 -2.11
N ILE A 63 16.76 10.82 -3.21
CA ILE A 63 17.19 11.58 -4.39
C ILE A 63 17.45 13.05 -4.03
N ALA A 64 16.63 13.66 -3.17
CA ALA A 64 16.81 15.04 -2.74
C ALA A 64 18.08 15.25 -1.91
N THR A 65 18.56 14.24 -1.18
CA THR A 65 19.73 14.35 -0.29
C THR A 65 21.04 13.86 -0.93
N VAL A 66 21.00 12.77 -1.69
CA VAL A 66 22.21 12.16 -2.32
C VAL A 66 22.22 12.27 -3.84
N GLY A 67 21.24 12.93 -4.45
CA GLY A 67 21.20 13.18 -5.90
C GLY A 67 20.94 11.92 -6.72
N TYR A 68 21.62 11.81 -7.88
CA TYR A 68 21.42 10.72 -8.84
C TYR A 68 21.76 9.34 -8.27
N ASP A 69 22.70 9.25 -7.33
CA ASP A 69 23.03 7.97 -6.68
C ASP A 69 21.83 7.41 -5.91
N GLY A 70 20.96 8.28 -5.39
CA GLY A 70 19.71 7.89 -4.76
C GLY A 70 18.72 7.25 -5.73
N PHE A 71 18.74 7.64 -7.00
CA PHE A 71 17.91 7.04 -8.03
C PHE A 71 18.30 5.58 -8.29
N LEU A 72 19.59 5.23 -8.20
CA LEU A 72 20.04 3.85 -8.40
C LEU A 72 19.44 2.87 -7.38
N TYR A 73 19.15 3.33 -6.15
CA TYR A 73 18.46 2.51 -5.15
C TYR A 73 17.02 2.15 -5.55
N SER A 74 16.35 3.00 -6.33
CA SER A 74 14.98 2.72 -6.81
C SER A 74 14.93 1.51 -7.76
N ILE A 75 15.99 1.30 -8.55
CA ILE A 75 16.12 0.16 -9.47
C ILE A 75 16.22 -1.13 -8.65
N GLY A 76 17.06 -1.15 -7.62
CA GLY A 76 17.20 -2.31 -6.73
C GLY A 76 15.91 -2.64 -6.00
N TYR A 77 15.18 -1.61 -5.55
CA TYR A 77 13.86 -1.76 -4.94
C TYR A 77 12.89 -2.46 -5.90
N LEU A 78 12.66 -1.89 -7.09
CA LEU A 78 11.75 -2.46 -8.10
C LEU A 78 12.18 -3.86 -8.58
N ALA A 79 13.47 -4.08 -8.82
CA ALA A 79 13.99 -5.38 -9.26
C ALA A 79 13.76 -6.47 -8.18
N GLY A 80 14.01 -6.13 -6.91
CA GLY A 80 13.77 -7.03 -5.79
C GLY A 80 12.31 -7.45 -5.68
N TRP A 81 11.37 -6.53 -5.94
CA TRP A 81 9.94 -6.85 -5.95
C TRP A 81 9.55 -7.81 -7.05
N ILE A 82 10.07 -7.64 -8.27
CA ILE A 82 9.83 -8.56 -9.38
C ILE A 82 10.33 -9.97 -9.04
N VAL A 83 11.54 -10.07 -8.48
CA VAL A 83 12.11 -11.36 -8.05
C VAL A 83 11.24 -11.99 -6.97
N ALA A 84 10.81 -11.22 -5.96
CA ALA A 84 9.94 -11.73 -4.92
C ALA A 84 8.58 -12.21 -5.47
N LEU A 85 7.99 -11.49 -6.42
CA LEU A 85 6.73 -11.91 -7.05
C LEU A 85 6.89 -13.26 -7.79
N PHE A 86 7.95 -13.46 -8.56
CA PHE A 86 8.14 -14.72 -9.28
C PHE A 86 8.55 -15.87 -8.35
N VAL A 87 9.52 -15.64 -7.46
CA VAL A 87 10.11 -16.71 -6.64
C VAL A 87 9.23 -17.08 -5.45
N VAL A 88 8.55 -16.11 -4.83
CA VAL A 88 7.79 -16.33 -3.58
C VAL A 88 6.30 -16.48 -3.85
N ALA A 89 5.71 -15.65 -4.72
CA ALA A 89 4.25 -15.69 -4.91
C ALA A 89 3.79 -16.97 -5.61
N GLU A 90 4.58 -17.54 -6.52
CA GLU A 90 4.20 -18.75 -7.24
C GLU A 90 4.14 -20.00 -6.33
N PRO A 91 5.14 -20.30 -5.48
CA PRO A 91 5.02 -21.38 -4.49
C PRO A 91 3.85 -21.18 -3.52
N LEU A 92 3.64 -19.95 -3.03
CA LEU A 92 2.53 -19.64 -2.13
C LEU A 92 1.17 -19.89 -2.79
N LYS A 93 1.02 -19.50 -4.07
CA LYS A 93 -0.21 -19.74 -4.84
C LYS A 93 -0.46 -21.23 -5.06
N ARG A 94 0.59 -22.02 -5.32
CA ARG A 94 0.49 -23.48 -5.50
C ARG A 94 0.08 -24.21 -4.21
N LEU A 95 0.47 -23.70 -3.04
CA LEU A 95 0.11 -24.26 -1.74
C LEU A 95 -1.36 -24.05 -1.34
N GLY A 96 -2.05 -23.08 -1.95
CA GLY A 96 -3.49 -22.82 -1.73
C GLY A 96 -3.85 -22.41 -0.29
N LYS A 97 -2.86 -21.96 0.50
CA LYS A 97 -3.05 -21.46 1.88
C LYS A 97 -3.24 -19.94 1.88
N TYR A 98 -4.05 -19.44 2.81
CA TYR A 98 -4.39 -18.02 2.89
C TYR A 98 -3.39 -17.18 3.69
N THR A 99 -2.57 -17.80 4.55
CA THR A 99 -1.60 -17.08 5.40
C THR A 99 -0.17 -17.56 5.14
N PHE A 100 0.81 -16.65 5.28
CA PHE A 100 2.24 -16.99 5.17
C PHE A 100 2.63 -18.05 6.21
N THR A 101 2.14 -17.93 7.44
CA THR A 101 2.38 -18.87 8.52
C THR A 101 1.89 -20.28 8.17
N ASP A 102 0.71 -20.41 7.57
CA ASP A 102 0.18 -21.71 7.15
C ASP A 102 0.90 -22.28 5.93
N ALA A 103 1.47 -21.42 5.07
CA ALA A 103 2.28 -21.86 3.95
C ALA A 103 3.63 -22.41 4.40
N VAL A 104 4.27 -21.76 5.38
CA VAL A 104 5.54 -22.23 5.98
C VAL A 104 5.34 -23.52 6.77
N ASP A 105 4.24 -23.65 7.52
CA ASP A 105 3.96 -24.85 8.30
C ASP A 105 3.35 -26.01 7.50
N ALA A 106 3.05 -25.81 6.21
CA ALA A 106 2.30 -26.76 5.38
C ALA A 106 2.89 -28.19 5.38
N ASN A 107 4.22 -28.31 5.48
CA ASN A 107 4.92 -29.58 5.44
C ASN A 107 5.46 -30.05 6.81
N TYR A 108 5.35 -29.22 7.87
CA TYR A 108 5.99 -29.49 9.16
C TYR A 108 5.00 -29.74 10.31
N ASN A 109 3.76 -29.24 10.21
CA ASN A 109 2.68 -29.41 11.19
C ASN A 109 3.13 -29.16 12.65
N SER A 110 3.98 -28.15 12.87
CA SER A 110 4.62 -27.86 14.14
C SER A 110 4.12 -26.54 14.73
N ARG A 111 3.58 -26.62 15.95
CA ARG A 111 3.14 -25.42 16.71
C ARG A 111 4.26 -24.40 16.92
N GLY A 112 5.51 -24.86 17.03
CA GLY A 112 6.67 -23.98 17.20
C GLY A 112 6.97 -23.15 15.95
N ILE A 113 6.87 -23.75 14.76
CA ILE A 113 7.09 -23.06 13.48
C ILE A 113 6.00 -22.03 13.24
N LYS A 114 4.73 -22.38 13.52
CA LYS A 114 3.62 -21.42 13.43
C LYS A 114 3.84 -20.20 14.33
N LEU A 115 4.22 -20.42 15.58
CA LEU A 115 4.45 -19.32 16.53
C LEU A 115 5.62 -18.42 16.08
N ALA A 116 6.73 -19.01 15.69
CA ALA A 116 7.91 -18.27 15.23
C ALA A 116 7.60 -17.44 13.97
N ALA A 117 6.92 -18.03 12.98
CA ALA A 117 6.52 -17.34 11.75
C ALA A 117 5.50 -16.23 12.01
N ALA A 118 4.55 -16.44 12.93
CA ALA A 118 3.58 -15.41 13.33
C ALA A 118 4.28 -14.21 14.02
N ILE A 119 5.18 -14.47 14.96
CA ILE A 119 5.95 -13.42 15.65
C ILE A 119 6.81 -12.66 14.65
N SER A 120 7.53 -13.36 13.76
CA SER A 120 8.33 -12.73 12.71
C SER A 120 7.49 -11.81 11.81
N THR A 121 6.32 -12.29 11.36
CA THR A 121 5.39 -11.51 10.54
C THR A 121 4.93 -10.24 11.28
N LEU A 122 4.63 -10.35 12.58
CA LEU A 122 4.18 -9.21 13.38
C LEU A 122 5.30 -8.18 13.56
N ILE A 123 6.52 -8.62 13.87
CA ILE A 123 7.68 -7.73 14.01
C ILE A 123 7.94 -6.96 12.72
N VAL A 124 8.00 -7.67 11.57
CA VAL A 124 8.22 -7.03 10.27
C VAL A 124 7.10 -6.05 9.93
N SER A 125 5.85 -6.40 10.23
CA SER A 125 4.69 -5.53 10.00
C SER A 125 4.76 -4.25 10.83
N VAL A 126 5.12 -4.33 12.11
CA VAL A 126 5.26 -3.16 12.99
C VAL A 126 6.37 -2.24 12.50
N CYS A 127 7.55 -2.79 12.17
CA CYS A 127 8.65 -2.01 11.59
C CYS A 127 8.24 -1.30 10.30
N TYR A 128 7.44 -1.95 9.47
CA TYR A 128 6.96 -1.39 8.21
C TYR A 128 5.88 -0.31 8.38
N LEU A 129 5.04 -0.42 9.43
CA LEU A 129 4.00 0.57 9.72
C LEU A 129 4.57 1.90 10.22
N ILE A 130 5.72 1.91 10.89
CA ILE A 130 6.30 3.14 11.47
C ILE A 130 6.55 4.21 10.38
N PRO A 131 7.32 3.97 9.30
CA PRO A 131 7.53 4.96 8.25
C PRO A 131 6.24 5.38 7.54
N GLN A 132 5.26 4.48 7.40
CA GLN A 132 3.99 4.81 6.77
C GLN A 132 3.17 5.81 7.61
N MET A 133 3.13 5.60 8.92
CA MET A 133 2.45 6.50 9.85
C MET A 133 3.15 7.86 9.94
N VAL A 134 4.49 7.88 9.96
CA VAL A 134 5.27 9.12 9.88
C VAL A 134 4.99 9.85 8.56
N GLY A 135 5.00 9.13 7.43
CA GLY A 135 4.67 9.71 6.12
C GLY A 135 3.28 10.31 6.08
N ALA A 136 2.27 9.65 6.66
CA ALA A 136 0.93 10.20 6.79
C ALA A 136 0.90 11.51 7.59
N GLY A 137 1.59 11.55 8.74
CA GLY A 137 1.65 12.75 9.58
C GLY A 137 2.34 13.94 8.88
N VAL A 138 3.48 13.69 8.23
CA VAL A 138 4.24 14.72 7.48
C VAL A 138 3.43 15.29 6.32
N LEU A 139 2.59 14.49 5.67
CA LEU A 139 1.70 14.96 4.61
C LEU A 139 0.50 15.74 5.14
N VAL A 140 -0.07 15.33 6.28
CA VAL A 140 -1.28 15.94 6.84
C VAL A 140 -1.02 17.31 7.46
N GLU A 141 0.12 17.50 8.11
CA GLU A 141 0.50 18.76 8.77
C GLU A 141 0.41 19.99 7.84
N PRO A 142 1.06 20.01 6.66
CA PRO A 142 0.94 21.14 5.73
C PRO A 142 -0.43 21.22 5.02
N LEU A 143 -1.18 20.12 4.92
CA LEU A 143 -2.47 20.09 4.23
C LEU A 143 -3.64 20.58 5.08
N LEU A 144 -3.68 20.20 6.35
CA LEU A 144 -4.77 20.52 7.28
C LEU A 144 -4.37 21.57 8.33
N GLY A 145 -3.08 21.89 8.46
CA GLY A 145 -2.58 22.82 9.47
C GLY A 145 -2.70 22.30 10.90
N ILE A 146 -2.85 20.98 11.08
CA ILE A 146 -2.95 20.33 12.39
C ILE A 146 -1.59 19.77 12.82
N PRO A 147 -1.30 19.69 14.13
CA PRO A 147 -0.04 19.14 14.60
C PRO A 147 0.18 17.69 14.16
N HIS A 148 1.43 17.34 13.86
CA HIS A 148 1.84 16.01 13.38
C HIS A 148 1.18 14.85 14.14
N ALA A 149 1.23 14.86 15.47
CA ALA A 149 0.67 13.80 16.32
C ALA A 149 -0.84 13.57 16.09
N TRP A 150 -1.61 14.64 15.93
CA TRP A 150 -3.04 14.56 15.64
C TRP A 150 -3.30 14.04 14.23
N GLY A 151 -2.47 14.42 13.25
CA GLY A 151 -2.53 13.88 11.90
C GLY A 151 -2.31 12.37 11.86
N VAL A 152 -1.30 11.88 12.57
CA VAL A 152 -0.99 10.44 12.68
C VAL A 152 -2.16 9.68 13.32
N ILE A 153 -2.70 10.17 14.44
CA ILE A 153 -3.82 9.52 15.13
C ILE A 153 -5.07 9.49 14.24
N MET A 154 -5.41 10.62 13.61
CA MET A 154 -6.60 10.73 12.76
C MET A 154 -6.52 9.77 11.57
N VAL A 155 -5.41 9.77 10.82
CA VAL A 155 -5.23 8.87 9.68
C VAL A 155 -5.21 7.41 10.15
N GLY A 156 -4.56 7.11 11.27
CA GLY A 156 -4.53 5.78 11.86
C GLY A 156 -5.92 5.24 12.17
N VAL A 157 -6.75 6.02 12.86
CA VAL A 157 -8.14 5.64 13.18
C VAL A 157 -8.95 5.41 11.90
N ILE A 158 -8.82 6.28 10.90
CA ILE A 158 -9.52 6.13 9.62
C ILE A 158 -9.09 4.84 8.91
N VAL A 159 -7.78 4.59 8.79
CA VAL A 159 -7.26 3.38 8.12
C VAL A 159 -7.67 2.12 8.85
N ILE A 160 -7.57 2.08 10.19
CA ILE A 160 -8.02 0.95 11.01
C ILE A 160 -9.52 0.70 10.78
N THR A 161 -10.34 1.75 10.80
CA THR A 161 -11.78 1.63 10.57
C THR A 161 -12.09 1.07 9.19
N ILE A 162 -11.43 1.59 8.15
CA ILE A 162 -11.60 1.13 6.77
C ILE A 162 -11.17 -0.33 6.66
N VAL A 163 -9.99 -0.71 7.14
CA VAL A 163 -9.45 -2.07 6.98
C VAL A 163 -10.21 -3.08 7.83
N ALA A 164 -10.64 -2.73 9.04
CA ALA A 164 -11.43 -3.62 9.90
C ALA A 164 -12.83 -3.91 9.32
N THR A 165 -13.35 -3.01 8.49
CA THR A 165 -14.69 -3.13 7.89
C THR A 165 -14.65 -3.59 6.43
N ALA A 166 -13.49 -3.54 5.77
CA ALA A 166 -13.31 -3.88 4.36
C ALA A 166 -12.70 -5.27 4.18
N GLY A 167 -13.43 -6.18 3.53
CA GLY A 167 -12.86 -7.44 3.03
C GLY A 167 -11.87 -7.21 1.86
N MET A 168 -11.12 -8.25 1.48
CA MET A 168 -10.06 -8.17 0.44
C MET A 168 -10.56 -7.58 -0.88
N ALA A 169 -11.78 -7.93 -1.32
CA ALA A 169 -12.35 -7.36 -2.54
C ALA A 169 -12.42 -5.83 -2.48
N SER A 170 -12.92 -5.30 -1.36
CA SER A 170 -13.03 -3.86 -1.15
C SER A 170 -11.66 -3.19 -1.13
N THR A 171 -10.72 -3.78 -0.37
CA THR A 171 -9.35 -3.29 -0.28
C THR A 171 -8.67 -3.24 -1.65
N THR A 172 -8.77 -4.29 -2.46
CA THR A 172 -8.14 -4.31 -3.80
C THR A 172 -8.71 -3.26 -4.75
N TYR A 173 -10.03 -3.02 -4.75
CA TYR A 173 -10.61 -1.97 -5.60
C TYR A 173 -10.23 -0.56 -5.11
N VAL A 174 -10.17 -0.35 -3.80
CA VAL A 174 -9.68 0.92 -3.22
C VAL A 174 -8.21 1.14 -3.58
N GLN A 175 -7.38 0.11 -3.51
CA GLN A 175 -5.97 0.17 -3.89
C GLN A 175 -5.79 0.38 -5.39
N PHE A 176 -6.58 -0.28 -6.22
CA PHE A 176 -6.61 -0.04 -7.66
C PHE A 176 -6.86 1.43 -7.97
N LEU A 177 -7.89 2.02 -7.34
CA LEU A 177 -8.21 3.43 -7.51
C LEU A 177 -7.04 4.34 -7.07
N LYS A 178 -6.47 4.09 -5.89
CA LYS A 178 -5.32 4.85 -5.37
C LYS A 178 -4.09 4.74 -6.29
N GLY A 179 -3.77 3.54 -6.74
CA GLY A 179 -2.67 3.27 -7.66
C GLY A 179 -2.87 3.93 -9.02
N ALA A 180 -4.07 3.82 -9.61
CA ALA A 180 -4.41 4.46 -10.87
C ALA A 180 -4.30 6.00 -10.77
N LEU A 181 -4.81 6.60 -9.70
CA LEU A 181 -4.68 8.04 -9.46
C LEU A 181 -3.22 8.46 -9.32
N LEU A 182 -2.42 7.70 -8.56
CA LEU A 182 -1.00 7.98 -8.39
C LEU A 182 -0.28 7.98 -9.74
N ILE A 183 -0.49 6.96 -10.57
CA ILE A 183 0.12 6.88 -11.91
C ILE A 183 -0.29 8.09 -12.76
N VAL A 184 -1.58 8.41 -12.83
CA VAL A 184 -2.09 9.53 -13.62
C VAL A 184 -1.49 10.87 -13.15
N PHE A 185 -1.49 11.14 -11.85
CA PHE A 185 -0.94 12.38 -11.30
C PHE A 185 0.57 12.47 -11.47
N SER A 186 1.31 11.38 -11.25
CA SER A 186 2.76 11.34 -11.47
C SER A 186 3.10 11.57 -12.94
N THR A 187 2.39 10.94 -13.88
CA THR A 187 2.60 11.16 -15.33
C THR A 187 2.26 12.60 -15.72
N ALA A 188 1.14 13.14 -15.24
CA ALA A 188 0.78 14.54 -15.49
C ALA A 188 1.82 15.52 -14.94
N LEU A 189 2.35 15.25 -13.74
CA LEU A 189 3.40 16.06 -13.13
C LEU A 189 4.69 16.02 -13.97
N VAL A 190 5.12 14.83 -14.43
CA VAL A 190 6.28 14.69 -15.31
C VAL A 190 6.08 15.48 -16.61
N ILE A 191 4.92 15.37 -17.26
CA ILE A 191 4.61 16.12 -18.48
C ILE A 191 4.63 17.63 -18.21
N ALA A 192 4.05 18.09 -17.11
CA ALA A 192 4.04 19.50 -16.74
C ALA A 192 5.44 20.05 -16.46
N VAL A 193 6.31 19.28 -15.82
CA VAL A 193 7.71 19.63 -15.59
C VAL A 193 8.47 19.71 -16.91
N LEU A 194 8.32 18.73 -17.79
CA LEU A 194 8.96 18.74 -19.11
C LEU A 194 8.47 19.90 -19.97
N GLY A 195 7.18 20.24 -19.91
CA GLY A 195 6.57 21.35 -20.64
C GLY A 195 6.96 22.73 -20.14
N ARG A 196 7.35 22.87 -18.87
CA ARG A 196 7.91 24.12 -18.31
C ARG A 196 9.39 24.33 -18.66
N GLY A 197 10.03 23.34 -19.29
CA GLY A 197 11.47 23.31 -19.54
C GLY A 197 12.23 22.84 -18.30
N LEU A 198 13.32 22.09 -18.52
CA LEU A 198 14.28 21.70 -17.48
C LEU A 198 15.14 22.90 -17.05
N THR A 199 14.53 24.04 -16.76
CA THR A 199 15.23 25.22 -16.27
C THR A 199 15.56 25.03 -14.80
N THR A 200 16.82 24.70 -14.54
CA THR A 200 17.47 24.66 -13.22
C THR A 200 17.84 26.06 -12.72
N GLN A 201 16.92 27.03 -12.86
CA GLN A 201 17.06 28.35 -12.23
C GLN A 201 16.13 28.48 -11.04
#